data_AF-A0A7S3RU52-F1
#
_entry.id   AF-A0A7S3RU52-F1
#
_cell.length_a   1.000
_cell.length_b   1.000
_cell.length_c   1.000
_cell.angle_alpha   90.00
_cell.angle_beta   90.00
_cell.angle_gamma   90.00
#
_symmetry.space_group_name_H-M   'P 1'
#
loop_
_entity.id
_entity.type
_entity.pdbx_description
1 polymer ?
#
loop_
_entity_poly.entity_id
_entity_poly.type
_entity_poly.pdbx_seq_one_letter_code
_entity_poly.pdbx_strand_id
1 'polypeptide(L)'
;VFSLGAAIALEFGLIRPLGYRTDTIGDQQRFTSSDAYPRPFFWEDSNPLYDYDISKIATWDGCRTILAQGVLLAAVGCIEGLMTAEVVTSYVKTPHHPGLVVGAMGVANILSGFMGGIGGNSMIGLSTIACINGGRGRVAPFCSALGILICISAAYSLLNYIPMAALAGIMLIVVFHTFKWFSIPLLLSALLPERGRTALSTRFFSWERKVVRMDVITMLITTILIAVSNIAVGV
;
A
#
# COMPACT_ATOMS: atom_id res chain seq x y z
N VAL A 1 6.27 2.78 15.21
CA VAL A 1 7.12 3.86 15.79
C VAL A 1 8.24 3.28 16.64
N PHE A 2 7.95 2.48 17.67
CA PHE A 2 8.99 1.85 18.51
C PHE A 2 10.01 1.02 17.70
N SER A 3 9.53 0.23 16.74
CA SER A 3 10.39 -0.56 15.83
C SER A 3 11.31 0.30 14.94
N LEU A 4 10.83 1.46 14.50
CA LEU A 4 11.61 2.38 13.67
C LEU A 4 12.72 3.06 14.49
N GLY A 5 12.39 3.49 15.71
CA GLY A 5 13.38 4.04 16.65
C GLY A 5 14.45 3.03 17.04
N ALA A 6 14.05 1.76 17.27
CA ALA A 6 15.00 0.68 17.51
C ALA A 6 15.91 0.41 16.30
N ALA A 7 15.38 0.46 15.07
CA ALA A 7 16.18 0.28 13.88
C ALA A 7 17.19 1.42 13.65
N ILE A 8 16.80 2.67 13.92
CA ILE A 8 17.71 3.83 13.90
C ILE A 8 18.79 3.65 14.97
N ALA A 9 18.42 3.28 16.19
CA ALA A 9 19.37 3.04 17.28
C ALA A 9 20.36 1.90 16.95
N LEU A 10 19.90 0.85 16.27
CA LEU A 10 20.75 -0.26 15.82
C LEU A 10 21.71 0.19 14.70
N GLU A 11 21.22 0.92 13.71
CA GLU A 11 22.03 1.46 12.60
C GLU A 11 23.15 2.37 13.12
N PHE A 12 22.81 3.37 13.95
CA PHE A 12 23.77 4.35 14.45
C PHE A 12 24.58 3.86 15.65
N GLY A 13 24.05 2.93 16.44
CA GLY A 13 24.68 2.44 17.67
C GLY A 13 25.52 1.18 17.51
N LEU A 14 25.25 0.34 16.50
CA LEU A 14 25.95 -0.94 16.30
C LEU A 14 26.55 -1.06 14.90
N ILE A 15 25.75 -0.85 13.85
CA ILE A 15 26.18 -1.13 12.46
C ILE A 15 27.28 -0.17 12.00
N ARG A 16 27.07 1.15 12.19
CA ARG A 16 28.06 2.17 11.80
C ARG A 16 29.39 2.08 12.56
N PRO A 17 29.41 1.88 13.89
CA PRO A 17 30.66 1.63 14.62
C PRO A 17 31.41 0.37 14.18
N LEU A 18 30.70 -0.65 13.65
CA LEU A 18 31.31 -1.87 13.12
C LEU A 18 31.86 -1.71 11.69
N GLY A 19 31.81 -0.50 11.11
CA GLY A 19 32.36 -0.19 9.78
C GLY A 19 31.43 -0.50 8.61
N TYR A 20 30.20 -0.94 8.87
CA TYR A 20 29.17 -1.15 7.84
C TYR A 20 28.25 0.08 7.77
N ARG A 21 27.74 0.41 6.59
CA ARG A 21 26.78 1.52 6.41
C ARG A 21 25.60 1.03 5.60
N THR A 22 24.40 1.22 6.13
CA THR A 22 23.17 1.09 5.36
C THR A 22 22.81 2.46 4.78
N ASP A 23 22.37 2.49 3.54
CA ASP A 23 21.80 3.69 2.95
C ASP A 23 20.59 4.14 3.77
N THR A 24 20.58 5.41 4.15
CA THR A 24 19.40 6.03 4.74
C THR A 24 18.59 6.73 3.67
N ILE A 25 17.35 7.07 4.00
CA ILE A 25 16.50 7.92 3.16
C ILE A 25 17.28 9.18 2.74
N GLY A 26 17.97 9.84 3.66
CA GLY A 26 18.72 11.07 3.35
C GLY A 26 19.90 10.89 2.40
N ASP A 27 20.44 9.67 2.26
CA ASP A 27 21.52 9.35 1.32
C ASP A 27 20.98 9.13 -0.11
N GLN A 28 19.74 8.66 -0.26
CA GLN A 28 19.07 8.43 -1.54
C GLN A 28 18.24 9.63 -2.00
N GLN A 29 17.46 10.21 -1.10
CA GLN A 29 16.59 11.36 -1.32
C GLN A 29 16.51 12.22 -0.05
N ARG A 30 17.25 13.33 -0.04
CA ARG A 30 17.33 14.22 1.11
C ARG A 30 16.07 15.09 1.22
N PHE A 31 15.25 14.82 2.24
CA PHE A 31 14.10 15.66 2.57
C PHE A 31 14.58 17.02 3.08
N THR A 32 14.24 18.08 2.34
CA THR A 32 14.53 19.48 2.69
C THR A 32 13.25 20.19 3.15
N SER A 33 13.36 21.33 3.83
CA SER A 33 12.21 22.12 4.31
C SER A 33 11.25 22.52 3.18
N SER A 34 11.75 22.62 1.94
CA SER A 34 10.97 22.89 0.73
C SER A 34 10.06 21.72 0.32
N ASP A 35 10.46 20.47 0.60
CA ASP A 35 9.72 19.26 0.21
C ASP A 35 8.72 18.81 1.28
N ALA A 36 8.74 19.46 2.44
CA ALA A 36 7.94 19.08 3.60
C ALA A 36 6.46 19.50 3.47
N TYR A 37 6.14 20.40 2.54
CA TYR A 37 4.79 20.89 2.29
C TYR A 37 4.28 20.43 0.91
N PRO A 38 2.99 20.06 0.81
CA PRO A 38 2.41 19.70 -0.47
C PRO A 38 2.32 20.96 -1.35
N ARG A 39 2.75 20.84 -2.60
CA ARG A 39 2.96 21.98 -3.49
C ARG A 39 2.39 21.72 -4.88
N PRO A 40 1.75 22.70 -5.52
CA PRO A 40 1.17 22.47 -6.83
C PRO A 40 2.23 22.05 -7.87
N PHE A 41 1.88 21.12 -8.76
CA PHE A 41 2.82 20.57 -9.76
C PHE A 41 3.37 21.64 -10.73
N PHE A 42 2.65 22.75 -10.89
CA PHE A 42 3.00 23.87 -11.78
C PHE A 42 3.83 24.96 -11.10
N TRP A 43 4.19 24.79 -9.83
CA TRP A 43 5.08 25.72 -9.13
C TRP A 43 6.53 25.41 -9.50
N GLU A 44 7.25 26.40 -10.05
CA GLU A 44 8.65 26.29 -10.47
C GLU A 44 9.54 25.75 -9.34
N ASP A 45 10.29 24.67 -9.61
CA ASP A 45 11.06 23.96 -8.60
C ASP A 45 12.57 24.09 -8.80
N SER A 46 13.30 24.28 -7.70
CA SER A 46 14.75 24.19 -7.67
C SER A 46 15.28 22.74 -7.68
N ASN A 47 14.43 21.75 -7.35
CA ASN A 47 14.80 20.34 -7.35
C ASN A 47 14.56 19.69 -8.73
N PRO A 48 15.60 19.14 -9.39
CA PRO A 48 15.48 18.50 -10.71
C PRO A 48 14.64 17.22 -10.72
N LEU A 49 14.23 16.71 -9.55
CA LEU A 49 13.40 15.51 -9.40
C LEU A 49 11.92 15.76 -9.73
N TYR A 50 11.47 17.02 -9.68
CA TYR A 50 10.09 17.42 -9.99
C TYR A 50 10.02 18.27 -11.26
N ASP A 51 10.99 18.09 -12.16
CA ASP A 51 10.91 18.63 -13.52
C ASP A 51 9.92 17.80 -14.33
N TYR A 52 8.64 18.18 -14.23
CA TYR A 52 7.56 17.55 -14.98
C TYR A 52 7.66 17.97 -16.44
N ASP A 53 8.16 17.08 -17.28
CA ASP A 53 8.25 17.31 -18.72
C ASP A 53 6.86 17.19 -19.37
N ILE A 54 6.08 18.27 -19.30
CA ILE A 54 4.69 18.35 -19.81
C ILE A 54 4.64 18.08 -21.33
N SER A 55 5.75 18.30 -22.04
CA SER A 55 5.86 18.04 -23.48
C SER A 55 5.66 16.56 -23.83
N LYS A 56 6.09 15.64 -22.96
CA LYS A 56 5.88 14.20 -23.13
C LYS A 56 4.41 13.78 -23.03
N ILE A 57 3.63 14.51 -22.24
CA ILE A 57 2.18 14.26 -22.06
C ILE A 57 1.39 14.73 -23.29
N ALA A 58 1.84 15.82 -23.94
CA ALA A 58 1.21 16.36 -25.14
C ALA A 58 1.34 15.42 -26.36
N THR A 59 2.24 14.43 -26.30
CA THR A 59 2.38 13.41 -27.34
C THR A 59 1.26 12.36 -27.21
N TRP A 60 0.75 11.86 -28.34
CA TRP A 60 -0.29 10.83 -28.39
C TRP A 60 0.04 9.59 -27.54
N ASP A 61 1.29 9.12 -27.62
CA ASP A 61 1.75 7.94 -26.87
C ASP A 61 1.80 8.20 -25.35
N GLY A 62 2.20 9.40 -24.93
CA GLY A 62 2.20 9.80 -23.52
C GLY A 62 0.78 9.86 -22.95
N CYS A 63 -0.13 10.51 -23.67
CA CYS A 63 -1.54 10.59 -23.28
C CYS A 63 -2.20 9.20 -23.19
N ARG A 64 -1.95 8.32 -24.17
CA ARG A 64 -2.49 6.95 -24.18
C ARG A 64 -1.97 6.13 -23.00
N THR A 65 -0.69 6.25 -22.67
CA THR A 65 -0.06 5.51 -21.57
C THR A 65 -0.66 5.92 -20.22
N ILE A 66 -0.76 7.23 -19.97
CA ILE A 66 -1.32 7.78 -18.73
C ILE A 66 -2.80 7.43 -18.59
N LEU A 67 -3.59 7.55 -19.68
CA LEU A 67 -5.00 7.19 -19.64
C LEU A 67 -5.21 5.70 -19.39
N ALA A 68 -4.44 4.83 -20.04
CA ALA A 68 -4.55 3.39 -19.84
C ALA A 68 -4.22 3.00 -18.39
N GLN A 69 -3.12 3.51 -17.85
CA GLN A 69 -2.74 3.27 -16.45
C GLN A 69 -3.74 3.88 -15.47
N GLY A 70 -4.21 5.10 -15.73
CA GLY A 70 -5.20 5.80 -14.91
C GLY A 70 -6.52 5.05 -14.82
N VAL A 71 -7.02 4.50 -15.93
CA VAL A 71 -8.26 3.70 -15.94
C VAL A 71 -8.10 2.39 -15.14
N LEU A 72 -6.96 1.70 -15.28
CA LEU A 72 -6.67 0.49 -14.52
C LEU A 72 -6.60 0.77 -13.01
N LEU A 73 -5.88 1.83 -12.61
CA LEU A 73 -5.76 2.24 -11.22
C LEU A 73 -7.11 2.72 -10.66
N ALA A 74 -7.91 3.43 -11.45
CA ALA A 74 -9.26 3.83 -11.05
C ALA A 74 -10.17 2.61 -10.81
N ALA A 75 -10.12 1.60 -11.67
CA ALA A 75 -10.89 0.37 -11.50
C ALA A 75 -10.49 -0.39 -10.23
N VAL A 76 -9.19 -0.61 -10.01
CA VAL A 76 -8.68 -1.26 -8.78
C VAL A 76 -9.04 -0.44 -7.54
N GLY A 77 -8.85 0.88 -7.61
CA GLY A 77 -9.21 1.81 -6.55
C GLY A 77 -10.68 1.73 -6.18
N CYS A 78 -11.58 1.69 -7.16
CA CYS A 78 -13.02 1.57 -6.91
C CYS A 78 -13.38 0.26 -6.21
N ILE A 79 -12.78 -0.86 -6.63
CA ILE A 79 -13.05 -2.17 -6.02
C ILE A 79 -12.60 -2.18 -4.56
N GLU A 80 -11.36 -1.80 -4.29
CA GLU A 80 -10.82 -1.81 -2.93
C GLU A 80 -11.46 -0.72 -2.04
N GLY A 81 -11.81 0.44 -2.60
CA GLY A 81 -12.55 1.49 -1.90
C GLY A 81 -13.93 1.03 -1.44
N LEU A 82 -14.68 0.35 -2.30
CA LEU A 82 -16.00 -0.18 -1.97
C LEU A 82 -15.92 -1.35 -0.97
N MET A 83 -14.99 -2.28 -1.16
CA MET A 83 -14.75 -3.36 -0.19
C MET A 83 -14.35 -2.81 1.18
N THR A 84 -13.52 -1.76 1.21
CA THR A 84 -13.15 -1.10 2.48
C THR A 84 -14.34 -0.41 3.13
N ALA A 85 -15.19 0.27 2.34
CA ALA A 85 -16.38 0.95 2.85
C ALA A 85 -17.37 -0.05 3.48
N GLU A 86 -17.52 -1.24 2.89
CA GLU A 86 -18.31 -2.34 3.47
C GLU A 86 -17.72 -2.82 4.80
N VAL A 87 -16.41 -3.05 4.86
CA VAL A 87 -15.73 -3.45 6.09
C VAL A 87 -15.91 -2.40 7.18
N VAL A 88 -15.68 -1.11 6.88
CA VAL A 88 -15.87 -0.01 7.84
C VAL A 88 -17.32 0.10 8.30
N THR A 89 -18.28 -0.04 7.37
CA THR A 89 -19.72 -0.06 7.68
C THR A 89 -20.05 -1.16 8.68
N SER A 90 -19.40 -2.32 8.56
CA SER A 90 -19.59 -3.43 9.51
C SER A 90 -19.14 -3.08 10.95
N TYR A 91 -18.16 -2.20 11.12
CA TYR A 91 -17.69 -1.72 12.43
C TYR A 91 -18.53 -0.57 12.97
N VAL A 92 -18.77 0.46 12.15
CA VAL A 92 -19.42 1.70 12.59
C VAL A 92 -20.95 1.55 12.67
N LYS A 93 -21.52 0.59 11.93
CA LYS A 93 -22.96 0.30 11.79
C LYS A 93 -23.74 1.42 11.12
N THR A 94 -23.09 2.18 10.23
CA THR A 94 -23.71 3.26 9.46
C THR A 94 -23.65 2.94 7.96
N PRO A 95 -24.75 3.08 7.20
CA PRO A 95 -24.75 2.79 5.78
C PRO A 95 -23.84 3.76 5.02
N HIS A 96 -23.17 3.26 3.98
CA HIS A 96 -22.37 4.06 3.06
C HIS A 96 -23.08 4.19 1.71
N HIS A 97 -22.73 5.22 0.94
CA HIS A 97 -23.23 5.45 -0.40
C HIS A 97 -22.09 5.19 -1.41
N PRO A 98 -22.11 4.09 -2.16
CA PRO A 98 -21.02 3.70 -3.08
C PRO A 98 -20.60 4.82 -4.05
N GLY A 99 -21.57 5.50 -4.68
CA GLY A 99 -21.28 6.59 -5.61
C GLY A 99 -20.58 7.79 -4.97
N LEU A 100 -20.91 8.11 -3.70
CA LEU A 100 -20.23 9.19 -2.97
C LEU A 100 -18.81 8.79 -2.55
N VAL A 101 -18.57 7.52 -2.20
CA VAL A 101 -17.23 7.02 -1.87
C VAL A 101 -16.31 7.13 -3.09
N VAL A 102 -16.77 6.61 -4.24
CA VAL A 102 -16.00 6.67 -5.49
C VAL A 102 -15.79 8.11 -5.95
N GLY A 103 -16.83 8.95 -5.92
CA GLY A 103 -16.72 10.36 -6.28
C GLY A 103 -15.74 11.14 -5.40
N ALA A 104 -15.81 10.95 -4.08
CA ALA A 104 -14.90 11.60 -3.14
C ALA A 104 -13.44 11.15 -3.34
N MET A 105 -13.22 9.87 -3.60
CA MET A 105 -11.89 9.33 -3.90
C MET A 105 -11.32 9.87 -5.21
N GLY A 106 -12.14 9.99 -6.26
CA GLY A 106 -11.75 10.61 -7.52
C GLY A 106 -11.32 12.06 -7.33
N VAL A 107 -12.11 12.85 -6.61
CA VAL A 107 -11.77 14.24 -6.28
C VAL A 107 -10.47 14.31 -5.45
N ALA A 108 -10.31 13.43 -4.46
CA ALA A 108 -9.10 13.39 -3.63
C ALA A 108 -7.84 13.06 -4.45
N ASN A 109 -7.93 12.14 -5.42
CA ASN A 109 -6.80 11.79 -6.29
C ASN A 109 -6.47 12.89 -7.29
N ILE A 110 -7.47 13.60 -7.81
CA ILE A 110 -7.26 14.79 -8.64
C ILE A 110 -6.52 15.86 -7.84
N LEU A 111 -7.00 16.17 -6.62
CA LEU A 111 -6.35 17.15 -5.74
C LEU A 111 -4.92 16.72 -5.35
N SER A 112 -4.70 15.44 -5.06
CA SER A 112 -3.37 14.89 -4.77
C SER A 112 -2.42 15.11 -5.96
N GLY A 113 -2.83 14.73 -7.17
CA GLY A 113 -2.04 14.93 -8.38
C GLY A 113 -1.75 16.41 -8.65
N PHE A 114 -2.72 17.31 -8.43
CA PHE A 114 -2.51 18.75 -8.53
C PHE A 114 -1.43 19.25 -7.57
N MET A 115 -1.32 18.67 -6.38
CA MET A 115 -0.31 18.99 -5.37
C MET A 115 0.99 18.16 -5.51
N GLY A 116 1.25 17.59 -6.69
CA GLY A 116 2.44 16.76 -6.94
C GLY A 116 2.48 15.47 -6.12
N GLY A 117 1.37 15.08 -5.51
CA GLY A 117 1.22 13.89 -4.69
C GLY A 117 0.92 12.65 -5.52
N ILE A 118 1.14 11.49 -4.91
CA ILE A 118 0.83 10.19 -5.51
C ILE A 118 -0.67 9.90 -5.32
N GLY A 119 -1.27 9.19 -6.29
CA GLY A 119 -2.64 8.69 -6.16
C GLY A 119 -2.78 7.73 -4.97
N GLY A 120 -3.89 7.85 -4.25
CA GLY A 120 -4.20 7.03 -3.09
C GLY A 120 -5.48 6.23 -3.26
N ASN A 121 -5.68 5.29 -2.34
CA ASN A 121 -6.92 4.54 -2.22
C ASN A 121 -7.26 4.30 -0.73
N SER A 122 -8.49 3.86 -0.47
CA SER A 122 -8.89 3.40 0.85
C SER A 122 -8.10 2.15 1.25
N MET A 123 -7.64 2.10 2.50
CA MET A 123 -6.86 0.97 3.02
C MET A 123 -7.63 0.24 4.13
N ILE A 124 -7.99 -1.02 3.89
CA ILE A 124 -8.75 -1.86 4.83
C ILE A 124 -8.09 -1.93 6.21
N GLY A 125 -6.78 -2.16 6.26
CA GLY A 125 -6.04 -2.35 7.51
C GLY A 125 -6.10 -1.12 8.42
N LEU A 126 -5.67 0.04 7.91
CA LEU A 126 -5.66 1.28 8.69
C LEU A 126 -7.08 1.75 9.05
N SER A 127 -8.05 1.63 8.15
CA SER A 127 -9.45 1.97 8.45
C SER A 127 -10.03 1.08 9.54
N THR A 128 -9.71 -0.22 9.53
CA THR A 128 -10.14 -1.17 10.55
C THR A 128 -9.53 -0.85 11.91
N ILE A 129 -8.22 -0.58 11.96
CA ILE A 129 -7.53 -0.20 13.20
C ILE A 129 -8.12 1.09 13.78
N ALA A 130 -8.37 2.09 12.91
CA ALA A 130 -9.00 3.34 13.33
C ALA A 130 -10.39 3.10 13.93
N CYS A 131 -11.20 2.22 13.33
CA CYS A 131 -12.52 1.86 13.85
C CYS A 131 -12.45 1.13 15.20
N ILE A 132 -11.51 0.19 15.35
CA ILE A 132 -11.28 -0.54 16.61
C ILE A 132 -10.85 0.43 17.72
N ASN A 133 -10.05 1.44 17.39
CA ASN A 133 -9.64 2.50 18.31
C ASN A 133 -10.73 3.57 18.57
N GLY A 134 -11.98 3.34 18.13
CA GLY A 134 -13.12 4.21 18.40
C GLY A 134 -13.37 5.31 17.36
N GLY A 135 -12.62 5.34 16.25
CA GLY A 135 -12.84 6.26 15.14
C GLY A 135 -14.10 5.90 14.34
N ARG A 136 -15.18 6.67 14.51
CA ARG A 136 -16.49 6.40 13.85
C ARG A 136 -16.94 7.45 12.85
N GLY A 137 -16.33 8.64 12.88
CA GLY A 137 -16.74 9.79 12.07
C GLY A 137 -15.69 10.20 11.04
N ARG A 138 -16.09 11.13 10.15
CA ARG A 138 -15.20 11.72 9.12
C ARG A 138 -14.06 12.54 9.70
N VAL A 139 -14.16 12.94 10.97
CA VAL A 139 -13.10 13.65 11.70
C VAL A 139 -11.89 12.76 11.95
N ALA A 140 -12.07 11.43 12.12
CA ALA A 140 -10.96 10.51 12.36
C ALA A 140 -9.92 10.51 11.22
N PRO A 141 -10.29 10.26 9.94
CA PRO A 141 -9.34 10.33 8.84
C PRO A 141 -8.81 11.75 8.59
N PHE A 142 -9.59 12.80 8.87
CA PHE A 142 -9.13 14.18 8.79
C PHE A 142 -8.01 14.48 9.78
N CYS A 143 -8.18 14.08 11.05
CA CYS A 143 -7.14 14.20 12.07
C CYS A 143 -5.91 13.35 11.74
N SER A 144 -6.09 12.15 11.17
CA SER A 144 -4.96 11.33 10.72
C SER A 144 -4.17 12.00 9.60
N ALA A 145 -4.83 12.55 8.58
CA ALA A 145 -4.18 13.27 7.50
C ALA A 145 -3.45 14.53 8.00
N LEU A 146 -4.10 15.31 8.85
CA LEU A 146 -3.50 16.49 9.47
C LEU A 146 -2.31 16.13 10.37
N GLY A 147 -2.43 15.05 11.13
CA GLY A 147 -1.36 14.53 11.97
C GLY A 147 -0.14 14.14 11.15
N ILE A 148 -0.33 13.44 10.02
CA ILE A 148 0.75 13.10 9.10
C ILE A 148 1.39 14.35 8.51
N LEU A 149 0.58 15.32 8.07
CA LEU A 149 1.07 16.59 7.52
C LEU A 149 1.96 17.33 8.53
N ILE A 150 1.50 17.48 9.78
CA ILE A 150 2.26 18.12 10.86
C ILE A 150 3.53 17.32 11.19
N CYS A 151 3.43 15.99 11.24
CA CYS A 151 4.57 15.13 11.52
C CYS A 151 5.65 15.27 10.44
N ILE A 152 5.28 15.27 9.16
CA ILE A 152 6.24 15.42 8.07
C ILE A 152 6.83 16.83 8.09
N SER A 153 6.02 17.88 8.26
CA SER A 153 6.49 19.26 8.28
C SER A 153 7.43 19.56 9.46
N ALA A 154 7.21 18.95 10.62
CA ALA A 154 8.04 19.16 11.81
C ALA A 154 9.25 18.20 11.88
N ALA A 155 9.13 16.97 11.39
CA ALA A 155 10.11 15.91 11.56
C ALA A 155 10.91 15.56 10.30
N TYR A 156 10.85 16.35 9.23
CA TYR A 156 11.58 16.09 7.97
C TYR A 156 13.07 15.82 8.18
N SER A 157 13.71 16.52 9.12
CA SER A 157 15.13 16.32 9.45
C SER A 157 15.39 14.94 10.05
N LEU A 158 14.47 14.41 10.85
CA LEU A 158 14.56 13.08 11.46
C LEU A 158 14.32 11.97 10.43
N LEU A 159 13.44 12.20 9.45
CA LEU A 159 13.13 11.23 8.39
C LEU A 159 14.37 10.83 7.59
N ASN A 160 15.31 11.76 7.38
CA ASN A 160 16.55 11.52 6.66
C ASN A 160 17.47 10.45 7.31
N TYR A 161 17.28 10.15 8.60
CA TYR A 161 18.06 9.15 9.32
C TYR A 161 17.47 7.74 9.28
N ILE A 162 16.29 7.55 8.67
CA ILE A 162 15.66 6.24 8.60
C ILE A 162 16.47 5.35 7.65
N PRO A 163 16.97 4.17 8.10
CA PRO A 163 17.69 3.25 7.23
C PRO A 163 16.74 2.55 6.26
N MET A 164 17.15 2.41 5.00
CA MET A 164 16.35 1.73 3.96
C MET A 164 16.08 0.26 4.31
N ALA A 165 16.99 -0.39 5.03
CA ALA A 165 16.80 -1.75 5.54
C ALA A 165 15.59 -1.86 6.50
N ALA A 166 15.31 -0.83 7.30
CA ALA A 166 14.13 -0.84 8.18
C ALA A 166 12.84 -0.75 7.36
N LEU A 167 12.82 0.05 6.30
CA LEU A 167 11.67 0.13 5.38
C LEU A 167 11.43 -1.20 4.67
N ALA A 168 12.49 -1.87 4.20
CA ALA A 168 12.39 -3.21 3.61
C ALA A 168 11.81 -4.23 4.61
N GLY A 169 12.25 -4.20 5.87
CA GLY A 169 11.67 -5.02 6.93
C GLY A 169 10.19 -4.74 7.18
N ILE A 170 9.78 -3.47 7.15
CA ILE A 170 8.37 -3.08 7.24
C ILE A 170 7.57 -3.64 6.04
N MET A 171 8.14 -3.64 4.84
CA MET A 171 7.47 -4.23 3.67
C MET A 171 7.30 -5.75 3.78
N LEU A 172 8.28 -6.46 4.35
CA LEU A 172 8.15 -7.91 4.60
C LEU A 172 7.01 -8.24 5.56
N ILE A 173 6.85 -7.50 6.65
CA ILE A 173 5.76 -7.73 7.61
C ILE A 173 4.40 -7.36 7.00
N VAL A 174 4.33 -6.37 6.10
CA VAL A 174 3.10 -6.05 5.36
C VAL A 174 2.72 -7.20 4.43
N VAL A 175 3.66 -7.73 3.65
CA VAL A 175 3.41 -8.92 2.80
C VAL A 175 2.93 -10.11 3.63
N PHE A 176 3.55 -10.33 4.79
CA PHE A 176 3.13 -11.39 5.70
C PHE A 176 1.68 -11.23 6.18
N HIS A 177 1.24 -10.01 6.49
CA HIS A 177 -0.15 -9.76 6.91
C HIS A 177 -1.17 -9.79 5.76
N THR A 178 -0.77 -9.35 4.57
CA THR A 178 -1.66 -9.36 3.39
C THR A 178 -1.86 -10.78 2.86
N PHE A 179 -0.87 -11.66 3.03
CA PHE A 179 -0.96 -13.03 2.56
C PHE A 179 -1.99 -13.84 3.37
N LYS A 180 -2.99 -14.41 2.69
CA LYS A 180 -3.94 -15.33 3.31
C LYS A 180 -3.29 -16.69 3.52
N TRP A 181 -2.63 -16.89 4.66
CA TRP A 181 -1.93 -18.14 4.99
C TRP A 181 -2.81 -19.39 4.90
N PHE A 182 -4.10 -19.26 5.19
CA PHE A 182 -5.07 -20.33 5.05
C PHE A 182 -5.23 -20.83 3.60
N SER A 183 -4.88 -20.03 2.60
CA SER A 183 -4.95 -20.42 1.18
C SER A 183 -3.94 -21.52 0.82
N ILE A 184 -2.77 -21.57 1.46
CA ILE A 184 -1.75 -22.59 1.16
C ILE A 184 -2.25 -24.01 1.46
N PRO A 185 -2.71 -24.32 2.69
CA PRO A 185 -3.24 -25.64 2.98
C PRO A 185 -4.43 -25.91 2.06
N LEU A 186 -5.32 -24.92 1.83
CA LEU A 186 -6.47 -24.99 0.90
C LEU A 186 -6.11 -25.51 -0.50
N LEU A 187 -5.10 -24.89 -1.11
CA LEU A 187 -4.60 -25.26 -2.43
C LEU A 187 -4.01 -26.67 -2.41
N LEU A 188 -3.22 -27.00 -1.39
CA LEU A 188 -2.58 -28.29 -1.25
C LEU A 188 -3.61 -29.43 -1.15
N SER A 189 -4.67 -29.26 -0.36
CA SER A 189 -5.69 -30.32 -0.19
C SER A 189 -6.55 -30.53 -1.44
N ALA A 190 -6.77 -29.49 -2.25
CA ALA A 190 -7.55 -29.58 -3.48
C ALA A 190 -6.77 -30.28 -4.62
N LEU A 191 -5.44 -30.17 -4.61
CA LEU A 191 -4.52 -30.81 -5.57
C LEU A 191 -4.15 -32.25 -5.17
N LEU A 192 -4.33 -32.64 -3.90
CA LEU A 192 -3.96 -33.97 -3.41
C LEU A 192 -4.98 -35.08 -3.82
N PRO A 193 -4.50 -36.31 -4.12
CA PRO A 193 -5.37 -37.49 -4.32
C PRO A 193 -6.14 -37.87 -3.04
N GLU A 194 -7.26 -38.58 -3.19
CA GLU A 194 -8.16 -39.03 -2.10
C GLU A 194 -7.41 -39.68 -0.91
N ARG A 195 -6.37 -40.48 -1.19
CA ARG A 195 -5.57 -41.17 -0.16
C ARG A 195 -4.67 -40.22 0.64
N GLY A 196 -4.11 -39.21 0.00
CA GLY A 196 -3.28 -38.18 0.65
C GLY A 196 -4.13 -37.19 1.46
N ARG A 197 -5.34 -36.89 0.97
CA ARG A 197 -6.31 -36.01 1.63
C ARG A 197 -6.71 -36.53 3.02
N THR A 198 -7.03 -37.82 3.13
CA THR A 198 -7.47 -38.42 4.41
C THR A 198 -6.33 -38.50 5.43
N ALA A 199 -5.12 -38.87 5.00
CA ALA A 199 -3.92 -38.92 5.84
C ALA A 199 -3.46 -37.54 6.32
N LEU A 200 -3.59 -36.51 5.49
CA LEU A 200 -3.23 -35.14 5.84
C LEU A 200 -4.28 -34.49 6.77
N SER A 201 -5.58 -34.74 6.53
CA SER A 201 -6.66 -34.20 7.37
C SER A 201 -6.65 -34.74 8.81
N THR A 202 -6.20 -35.97 9.01
CA THR A 202 -6.19 -36.60 10.34
C THR A 202 -4.99 -36.18 11.21
N ARG A 203 -3.89 -35.71 10.61
CA ARG A 203 -2.66 -35.36 11.36
C ARG A 203 -2.52 -33.91 11.77
N PHE A 204 -3.08 -32.95 11.02
CA PHE A 204 -2.73 -31.54 11.22
C PHE A 204 -3.89 -30.56 11.30
N PHE A 205 -5.08 -30.87 10.76
CA PHE A 205 -6.07 -29.81 10.55
C PHE A 205 -7.49 -30.37 10.33
N SER A 206 -8.47 -29.91 11.11
CA SER A 206 -9.91 -30.21 10.91
C SER A 206 -10.48 -29.28 9.84
N TRP A 207 -10.95 -29.82 8.71
CA TRP A 207 -11.37 -29.05 7.54
C TRP A 207 -12.87 -29.18 7.27
N GLU A 208 -13.62 -28.11 7.50
CA GLU A 208 -15.07 -28.09 7.25
C GLU A 208 -15.47 -27.46 5.90
N ARG A 209 -14.53 -27.00 5.04
CA ARG A 209 -14.91 -26.42 3.74
C ARG A 209 -14.13 -27.01 2.57
N LYS A 210 -14.84 -27.80 1.77
CA LYS A 210 -14.38 -28.29 0.45
C LYS A 210 -14.54 -27.16 -0.55
N VAL A 211 -13.43 -26.65 -1.08
CA VAL A 211 -13.43 -25.65 -2.16
C VAL A 211 -13.44 -26.37 -3.51
N VAL A 212 -14.16 -25.81 -4.47
CA VAL A 212 -14.28 -26.39 -5.81
C VAL A 212 -12.92 -26.32 -6.50
N ARG A 213 -12.50 -27.40 -7.16
CA ARG A 213 -11.19 -27.45 -7.85
C ARG A 213 -11.02 -26.33 -8.87
N MET A 214 -12.10 -25.89 -9.50
CA MET A 214 -12.08 -24.76 -10.43
C MET A 214 -11.71 -23.45 -9.75
N ASP A 215 -12.15 -23.21 -8.51
CA ASP A 215 -11.79 -22.00 -7.75
C ASP A 215 -10.30 -21.97 -7.37
N VAL A 216 -9.72 -23.16 -7.17
CA VAL A 216 -8.28 -23.32 -6.92
C VAL A 216 -7.47 -23.05 -8.18
N ILE A 217 -7.93 -23.55 -9.33
CA ILE A 217 -7.29 -23.31 -10.62
C ILE A 217 -7.35 -21.82 -10.95
N THR A 218 -8.51 -21.16 -10.78
CA THR A 218 -8.62 -19.71 -11.04
C THR A 218 -7.70 -18.93 -10.12
N MET A 219 -7.66 -19.23 -8.82
CA MET A 219 -6.73 -18.59 -7.87
C MET A 219 -5.27 -18.72 -8.31
N LEU A 220 -4.83 -19.91 -8.72
CA LEU A 220 -3.46 -20.15 -9.17
C LEU A 220 -3.14 -19.38 -10.46
N ILE A 221 -4.03 -19.46 -11.45
CA ILE A 221 -3.86 -18.77 -12.74
C ILE A 221 -3.80 -17.25 -12.51
N THR A 222 -4.72 -16.68 -11.73
CA THR A 222 -4.72 -15.25 -11.46
C THR A 222 -3.45 -14.82 -10.71
N THR A 223 -2.98 -15.62 -9.75
CA THR A 223 -1.77 -15.32 -8.99
C THR A 223 -0.52 -15.33 -9.87
N ILE A 224 -0.38 -16.35 -10.73
CA ILE A 224 0.75 -16.46 -11.67
C ILE A 224 0.71 -15.31 -12.68
N LEU A 225 -0.46 -15.02 -13.24
CA LEU A 225 -0.62 -13.97 -14.24
C LEU A 225 -0.25 -12.59 -13.65
N ILE A 226 -0.74 -12.27 -12.44
CA ILE A 226 -0.40 -11.02 -11.75
C ILE A 226 1.09 -10.94 -11.42
N ALA A 227 1.69 -12.05 -10.97
CA ALA A 227 3.11 -12.08 -10.67
C ALA A 227 3.96 -11.82 -11.93
N VAL A 228 3.65 -12.49 -13.04
CA VAL A 228 4.35 -12.32 -14.31
C VAL A 228 4.13 -10.91 -14.86
N SER A 229 2.90 -10.38 -14.83
CA SER A 229 2.63 -9.03 -15.32
C SER A 229 3.36 -7.97 -14.51
N ASN A 230 3.38 -8.09 -13.18
CA ASN A 230 4.09 -7.13 -12.33
C ASN A 230 5.61 -7.20 -12.52
N ILE A 231 6.17 -8.40 -12.71
CA ILE A 231 7.59 -8.54 -13.05
C ILE A 231 7.87 -7.93 -14.42
N ALA A 232 7.02 -8.17 -15.42
CA ALA A 232 7.20 -7.63 -16.77
C ALA A 232 7.08 -6.10 -16.85
N VAL A 233 6.29 -5.47 -15.97
CA VAL A 233 6.21 -4.01 -15.86
C VAL A 233 7.36 -3.43 -15.03
N GLY A 234 7.91 -4.22 -14.10
CA GLY A 234 8.98 -3.79 -13.18
C GLY A 234 10.41 -3.96 -13.71
N VAL A 235 10.60 -4.70 -14.81
CA VAL A 235 11.88 -4.87 -15.53
C VAL A 235 11.89 -3.98 -16.76
#